data_AF-A0A7S2XZU8-F1
#
_entry.id   AF-A0A7S2XZU8-F1
#
_cell.length_a   1.000
_cell.length_b   1.000
_cell.length_c   1.000
_cell.angle_alpha   90.00
_cell.angle_beta   90.00
_cell.angle_gamma   90.00
#
_symmetry.space_group_name_H-M   'P 1'
#
loop_
_entity.id
_entity.type
_entity.pdbx_description
1 polymer ?
#
loop_
_entity_poly.entity_id
_entity_poly.type
_entity_poly.pdbx_seq_one_letter_code
_entity_poly.pdbx_strand_id
1 'polypeptide(L)'
;EKNAELNRMLPGGYKLRMGFGLHTGWAIEGAVGSQHKVDATYLSPHVNMAARMETASRQYGVPILITDSTHQLFTQEGKVKCRKIDVVTVKGSNQPIPIYTYDSYQDQQFPPVAPLNSRISAKKNSHTKIMDEEAANYTPNIWESDAELKQLRIHHSSEAFEKAFAEGVNAYISGDWKKARANLENCNDMLSELGGDGPSNTLLSYMRNRDWECPEGWAGYRELTSK
;
A
#
# COMPACT_ATOMS: atom_id res chain seq x y z
N GLU A 1 11.16 30.72 8.50
CA GLU A 1 11.26 29.25 8.63
C GLU A 1 10.03 28.74 9.37
N LYS A 2 9.13 28.01 8.70
CA LYS A 2 7.93 27.47 9.36
C LYS A 2 8.36 26.34 10.30
N ASN A 3 8.12 26.52 11.60
CA ASN A 3 8.31 25.54 12.70
C ASN A 3 9.75 25.31 13.20
N ALA A 4 10.45 26.38 13.57
CA ALA A 4 11.76 26.32 14.23
C ALA A 4 11.79 25.44 15.50
N GLU A 5 10.69 25.39 16.27
CA GLU A 5 10.57 24.56 17.47
C GLU A 5 10.48 23.07 17.13
N LEU A 6 9.68 22.70 16.13
CA LEU A 6 9.57 21.32 15.65
C LEU A 6 10.91 20.83 15.06
N ASN A 7 11.59 21.69 14.30
CA ASN A 7 12.92 21.39 13.74
C ASN A 7 14.01 21.29 14.83
N ARG A 8 13.82 21.95 15.98
CA ARG A 8 14.68 21.82 17.16
C ARG A 8 14.41 20.52 17.92
N MET A 9 13.15 20.06 17.95
CA MET A 9 12.74 18.79 18.59
C MET A 9 13.04 17.56 17.74
N LEU A 10 13.03 17.71 16.42
CA LEU A 10 13.31 16.66 15.43
C LEU A 10 14.63 17.01 14.72
N PRO A 11 15.80 16.63 15.28
CA PRO A 11 17.09 16.95 14.68
C PRO A 11 17.16 16.49 13.22
N GLY A 12 17.78 17.31 12.38
CA GLY A 12 17.80 17.20 10.92
C GLY A 12 18.16 15.79 10.44
N GLY A 13 17.14 15.07 9.98
CA GLY A 13 17.24 13.65 9.60
C GLY A 13 16.01 12.82 9.94
N TYR A 14 15.10 13.32 10.79
CA TYR A 14 13.83 12.65 11.07
C TYR A 14 12.92 12.66 9.84
N LYS A 15 12.61 11.47 9.31
CA LYS A 15 11.67 11.27 8.21
C LYS A 15 10.37 10.67 8.74
N LEU A 16 9.25 11.34 8.46
CA LEU A 16 7.93 10.80 8.74
C LEU A 16 7.59 9.75 7.68
N ARG A 17 7.23 8.54 8.11
CA ARG A 17 6.71 7.49 7.23
C ARG A 17 5.32 7.10 7.68
N MET A 18 4.42 6.93 6.73
CA MET A 18 3.03 6.58 6.98
C MET A 18 2.70 5.23 6.33
N GLY A 19 2.03 4.36 7.07
CA GLY A 19 1.45 3.13 6.56
C GLY A 19 -0.04 3.30 6.31
N PHE A 20 -0.55 2.63 5.29
CA PHE A 20 -1.97 2.61 4.94
C PHE A 20 -2.41 1.19 4.62
N GLY A 21 -3.56 0.80 5.15
CA GLY A 21 -4.20 -0.48 4.86
C GLY A 21 -5.61 -0.24 4.32
N LEU A 22 -5.86 -0.75 3.11
CA LEU A 22 -7.16 -0.65 2.45
C LEU A 22 -7.82 -2.03 2.36
N HIS A 23 -9.01 -2.12 2.95
CA HIS A 23 -9.85 -3.30 2.91
C HIS A 23 -11.32 -2.93 2.80
N THR A 24 -12.08 -3.77 2.08
CA THR A 24 -13.51 -3.60 1.85
C THR A 24 -14.25 -4.84 2.32
N GLY A 25 -15.27 -4.63 3.15
CA GLY A 25 -16.19 -5.66 3.60
C GLY A 25 -17.37 -5.04 4.32
N TRP A 26 -18.29 -5.88 4.80
CA TRP A 26 -19.46 -5.39 5.54
C TRP A 26 -19.04 -4.77 6.87
N ALA A 27 -19.83 -3.82 7.37
CA ALA A 27 -19.70 -3.32 8.73
C ALA A 27 -21.06 -2.93 9.31
N ILE A 28 -21.20 -3.05 10.62
CA ILE A 28 -22.34 -2.51 11.35
C ILE A 28 -21.94 -1.14 11.87
N GLU A 29 -22.63 -0.10 11.41
CA GLU A 29 -22.52 1.25 11.96
C GLU A 29 -23.45 1.40 13.16
N GLY A 30 -22.97 2.01 14.24
CA GLY A 30 -23.81 2.26 15.40
C GLY A 30 -23.16 3.15 16.45
N ALA A 31 -24.01 3.65 17.35
CA ALA A 31 -23.59 4.41 18.51
C ALA A 31 -23.11 3.43 19.60
N VAL A 32 -21.83 3.51 19.97
CA VAL A 32 -21.22 2.63 20.98
C VAL A 32 -20.60 3.47 22.09
N GLY A 33 -20.88 3.10 23.33
CA GLY A 33 -20.32 3.77 24.49
C GLY A 33 -21.17 3.59 25.74
N SER A 34 -20.89 4.42 26.75
CA SER A 34 -21.63 4.47 28.00
C SER A 34 -22.66 5.62 27.99
N GLN A 35 -23.47 5.72 29.04
CA GLN A 35 -24.38 6.87 29.22
C GLN A 35 -23.65 8.22 29.22
N HIS A 36 -22.37 8.27 29.58
CA HIS A 36 -21.59 9.50 29.68
C HIS A 36 -20.77 9.83 28.43
N LYS A 37 -20.53 8.84 27.56
CA LYS A 37 -19.77 9.04 26.33
C LYS A 37 -20.19 8.00 25.30
N VAL A 38 -20.70 8.48 24.18
CA VAL A 38 -21.17 7.68 23.05
C VAL A 38 -20.46 8.19 21.80
N ASP A 39 -19.80 7.29 21.08
CA ASP A 39 -19.13 7.58 19.82
C ASP A 39 -19.80 6.77 18.69
N ALA A 40 -19.93 7.36 17.50
CA ALA A 40 -20.31 6.61 16.31
C ALA A 40 -19.13 5.72 15.90
N THR A 41 -19.38 4.42 15.76
CA THR A 41 -18.34 3.44 15.42
C THR A 41 -18.82 2.43 14.40
N TYR A 42 -17.85 1.73 13.82
CA TYR A 42 -18.05 0.64 12.88
C TYR A 42 -17.50 -0.64 13.51
N LEU A 43 -18.37 -1.65 13.68
CA LEU A 43 -17.97 -2.94 14.20
C LEU A 43 -17.96 -3.98 13.09
N SER A 44 -16.78 -4.56 12.82
CA SER A 44 -16.62 -5.61 11.83
C SER A 44 -15.26 -6.32 11.94
N PRO A 45 -15.17 -7.63 11.65
CA PRO A 45 -13.90 -8.28 11.35
C PRO A 45 -13.12 -7.58 10.22
N HIS A 46 -13.81 -6.93 9.29
CA HIS A 46 -13.22 -6.20 8.16
C HIS A 46 -12.51 -4.91 8.58
N VAL A 47 -12.96 -4.24 9.66
CA VAL A 47 -12.24 -3.08 10.23
C VAL A 47 -10.88 -3.52 10.77
N ASN A 48 -10.84 -4.67 11.45
CA ASN A 48 -9.58 -5.25 11.94
C ASN A 48 -8.66 -5.68 10.80
N MET A 49 -9.21 -6.13 9.67
CA MET A 49 -8.41 -6.47 8.48
C MET A 49 -7.71 -5.24 7.90
N ALA A 50 -8.39 -4.09 7.80
CA ALA A 50 -7.77 -2.84 7.35
C ALA A 50 -6.58 -2.44 8.24
N ALA A 51 -6.75 -2.52 9.57
CA ALA A 51 -5.67 -2.25 10.52
C ALA A 51 -4.49 -3.24 10.38
N ARG A 52 -4.78 -4.54 10.14
CA ARG A 52 -3.73 -5.54 9.88
C ARG A 52 -2.94 -5.23 8.61
N MET A 53 -3.60 -4.76 7.55
CA MET A 53 -2.95 -4.37 6.30
C MET A 53 -2.05 -3.15 6.50
N GLU A 54 -2.46 -2.18 7.30
CA GLU A 54 -1.61 -1.03 7.66
C GLU A 54 -0.34 -1.52 8.36
N THR A 55 -0.48 -2.37 9.39
CA THR A 55 0.67 -2.89 10.12
C THR A 55 1.56 -3.77 9.23
N ALA A 56 0.97 -4.54 8.32
CA ALA A 56 1.68 -5.36 7.35
C ALA A 56 2.46 -4.52 6.33
N SER A 57 2.01 -3.29 6.00
CA SER A 57 2.67 -2.44 5.01
C SER A 57 4.13 -2.17 5.38
N ARG A 58 4.40 -2.04 6.69
CA ARG A 58 5.75 -1.90 7.24
C ARG A 58 6.63 -3.12 6.96
N GLN A 59 6.09 -4.33 6.99
CA GLN A 59 6.85 -5.56 6.71
C GLN A 59 7.26 -5.63 5.25
N TYR A 60 6.33 -5.27 4.35
CA TYR A 60 6.59 -5.20 2.92
C TYR A 60 7.40 -3.98 2.51
N GLY A 61 7.67 -3.04 3.42
CA GLY A 61 8.40 -1.81 3.10
C GLY A 61 7.64 -0.90 2.13
N VAL A 62 6.31 -1.00 2.08
CA VAL A 62 5.46 -0.20 1.19
C VAL A 62 4.54 0.71 2.01
N PRO A 63 4.18 1.88 1.47
CA PRO A 63 3.33 2.82 2.18
C PRO A 63 1.87 2.38 2.21
N ILE A 64 1.42 1.58 1.24
CA ILE A 64 0.02 1.17 1.15
C ILE A 64 -0.12 -0.30 0.79
N LEU A 65 -0.95 -1.01 1.54
CA LEU A 65 -1.41 -2.35 1.19
C LEU A 65 -2.90 -2.36 0.92
N ILE A 66 -3.28 -3.10 -0.12
CA ILE A 66 -4.63 -3.15 -0.65
C ILE A 66 -5.00 -4.62 -0.77
N THR A 67 -6.09 -5.01 -0.13
CA THR A 67 -6.64 -6.36 -0.29
C THR A 67 -7.34 -6.54 -1.63
N ASP A 68 -7.41 -7.79 -2.11
CA ASP A 68 -8.11 -8.12 -3.36
C ASP A 68 -9.56 -7.59 -3.40
N SER A 69 -10.30 -7.68 -2.29
CA SER A 69 -11.67 -7.16 -2.21
C SER A 69 -11.79 -5.66 -2.51
N THR A 70 -10.78 -4.87 -2.14
CA THR A 70 -10.75 -3.43 -2.47
C THR A 70 -10.24 -3.21 -3.89
N HIS A 71 -9.18 -3.92 -4.28
CA HIS A 71 -8.61 -3.83 -5.62
C HIS A 71 -9.63 -4.19 -6.72
N GLN A 72 -10.52 -5.16 -6.47
CA GLN A 72 -11.59 -5.53 -7.41
C GLN A 72 -12.57 -4.38 -7.71
N LEU A 73 -12.76 -3.44 -6.77
CA LEU A 73 -13.64 -2.28 -6.91
C LEU A 73 -13.01 -1.12 -7.71
N PHE A 74 -11.71 -1.17 -7.98
CA PHE A 74 -11.06 -0.13 -8.77
C PHE A 74 -11.46 -0.22 -10.25
N THR A 75 -11.39 0.93 -10.94
CA THR A 75 -11.48 0.96 -12.41
C THR A 75 -10.32 0.18 -13.03
N GLN A 76 -10.44 -0.15 -14.31
CA GLN A 76 -9.38 -0.90 -15.00
C GLN A 76 -8.05 -0.14 -15.00
N GLU A 77 -8.11 1.19 -15.12
CA GLU A 77 -6.94 2.06 -15.11
C GLU A 77 -6.32 2.18 -13.72
N GLY A 78 -7.11 2.13 -12.65
CA GLY A 78 -6.59 2.05 -11.29
C GLY A 78 -5.91 0.69 -11.00
N LYS A 79 -6.50 -0.41 -11.50
CA LYS A 79 -5.94 -1.76 -11.32
C LYS A 79 -4.56 -1.90 -11.93
N VAL A 80 -4.33 -1.38 -13.14
CA VAL A 80 -3.00 -1.48 -13.80
C VAL A 80 -1.91 -0.69 -13.09
N LYS A 81 -2.26 0.27 -12.24
CA LYS A 81 -1.29 1.02 -11.42
C LYS A 81 -0.93 0.30 -10.12
N CYS A 82 -1.59 -0.81 -9.80
CA CYS A 82 -1.31 -1.64 -8.64
C CYS A 82 -0.63 -2.94 -9.07
N ARG A 83 0.33 -3.44 -8.26
CA ARG A 83 0.93 -4.76 -8.48
C ARG A 83 0.56 -5.71 -7.35
N LYS A 84 0.31 -6.97 -7.70
CA LYS A 84 0.11 -8.07 -6.73
C LYS A 84 1.46 -8.42 -6.12
N ILE A 85 1.58 -8.37 -4.80
CA ILE A 85 2.85 -8.58 -4.11
C ILE A 85 2.96 -9.90 -3.37
N ASP A 86 1.84 -10.48 -2.93
CA ASP A 86 1.80 -11.74 -2.19
C ASP A 86 0.37 -12.30 -2.17
N VAL A 87 0.23 -13.55 -1.71
CA VAL A 87 -1.05 -14.14 -1.32
C VAL A 87 -0.90 -14.63 0.12
N VAL A 88 -1.75 -14.12 1.01
CA VAL A 88 -1.59 -14.34 2.44
C VAL A 88 -2.88 -14.79 3.11
N THR A 89 -2.76 -15.56 4.19
CA THR A 89 -3.84 -15.77 5.15
C THR A 89 -3.61 -14.91 6.37
N VAL A 90 -4.67 -14.57 7.10
CA VAL A 90 -4.55 -13.90 8.40
C VAL A 90 -4.88 -14.86 9.52
N LYS A 91 -4.27 -14.66 10.68
CA LYS A 91 -4.56 -15.48 11.85
C LYS A 91 -6.08 -15.52 12.13
N GLY A 92 -6.65 -16.72 12.13
CA GLY A 92 -8.07 -16.96 12.36
C GLY A 92 -8.93 -17.01 11.08
N SER A 93 -8.34 -16.85 9.89
CA SER A 93 -8.99 -17.09 8.60
C SER A 93 -8.09 -17.93 7.70
N ASN A 94 -8.60 -19.06 7.23
CA ASN A 94 -7.90 -19.93 6.27
C ASN A 94 -8.14 -19.51 4.81
N GLN A 95 -8.84 -18.40 4.58
CA GLN A 95 -9.09 -17.90 3.23
C GLN A 95 -7.86 -17.12 2.74
N PRO A 96 -7.20 -17.57 1.65
CA PRO A 96 -6.07 -16.87 1.06
C PRO A 96 -6.55 -15.60 0.37
N ILE A 97 -5.84 -14.50 0.62
CA ILE A 97 -6.17 -13.17 0.13
C ILE A 97 -4.97 -12.65 -0.66
N PRO A 98 -5.13 -12.42 -1.98
CA PRO A 98 -4.15 -11.66 -2.73
C PRO A 98 -4.05 -10.24 -2.18
N ILE A 99 -2.83 -9.74 -2.06
CA ILE A 99 -2.57 -8.36 -1.63
C ILE A 99 -1.77 -7.62 -2.68
N TYR A 100 -2.04 -6.32 -2.76
CA TYR A 100 -1.53 -5.42 -3.77
C TYR A 100 -0.92 -4.20 -3.11
N THR A 101 -0.03 -3.53 -3.84
CA THR A 101 0.48 -2.21 -3.47
C THR A 101 0.31 -1.25 -4.65
N TYR A 102 0.18 0.03 -4.32
CA TYR A 102 0.45 1.12 -5.24
C TYR A 102 1.85 1.65 -4.91
N ASP A 103 2.77 1.53 -5.86
CA ASP A 103 4.15 1.95 -5.65
C ASP A 103 4.23 3.47 -5.58
N SER A 104 4.35 3.99 -4.36
CA SER A 104 4.58 5.41 -4.10
C SER A 104 5.81 5.59 -3.24
N TYR A 105 6.64 6.57 -3.56
CA TYR A 105 7.84 6.87 -2.79
C TYR A 105 7.56 8.06 -1.86
N GLN A 106 7.66 7.85 -0.55
CA GLN A 106 7.30 8.86 0.46
C GLN A 106 8.42 9.89 0.71
N ASP A 107 9.65 9.57 0.34
CA ASP A 107 10.83 10.43 0.56
C ASP A 107 11.04 11.45 -0.58
N GLN A 108 9.96 11.81 -1.29
CA GLN A 108 10.01 12.74 -2.41
C GLN A 108 9.94 14.19 -1.98
N GLN A 109 10.62 15.04 -2.75
CA GLN A 109 10.37 16.47 -2.73
C GLN A 109 9.17 16.75 -3.61
N PHE A 110 8.02 16.98 -2.99
CA PHE A 110 6.86 17.49 -3.71
C PHE A 110 7.13 18.95 -4.14
N PRO A 111 6.59 19.38 -5.29
CA PRO A 111 6.56 20.79 -5.61
C PRO A 111 5.86 21.55 -4.48
N PRO A 112 6.27 22.80 -4.17
CA PRO A 112 5.65 23.56 -3.10
C PRO A 112 4.16 23.74 -3.36
N VAL A 113 3.34 23.01 -2.61
CA VAL A 113 1.88 23.12 -2.71
C VAL A 113 1.43 24.41 -2.03
N ALA A 114 0.55 25.17 -2.69
CA ALA A 114 -0.09 26.31 -2.04
C ALA A 114 -0.78 25.83 -0.74
N PRO A 115 -0.67 26.59 0.38
CA PRO A 115 -1.21 26.14 1.66
C PRO A 115 -2.71 25.82 1.55
N LEU A 116 -3.11 24.67 2.09
CA LEU A 116 -4.49 24.11 2.05
C LEU A 116 -5.59 25.14 2.37
N ASN A 117 -5.26 26.15 3.18
CA ASN A 117 -6.14 27.25 3.59
C ASN A 117 -6.60 28.17 2.44
N SER A 118 -5.89 28.19 1.30
CA SER A 118 -6.32 28.95 0.13
C SER A 118 -7.49 28.27 -0.61
N ARG A 119 -7.62 26.94 -0.50
CA ARG A 119 -8.71 26.16 -1.11
C ARG A 119 -9.95 26.08 -0.21
N ILE A 120 -9.76 25.94 1.10
CA ILE A 120 -10.87 25.68 2.04
C ILE A 120 -11.55 26.97 2.55
N SER A 121 -10.83 28.09 2.67
CA SER A 121 -11.43 29.32 3.22
C SER A 121 -12.42 30.03 2.27
N ALA A 122 -12.44 29.69 0.98
CA ALA A 122 -13.26 30.36 -0.01
C ALA A 122 -14.75 29.92 -0.02
N LYS A 123 -15.11 28.77 0.53
CA LYS A 123 -16.51 28.24 0.43
C LYS A 123 -16.92 27.41 1.65
N LYS A 124 -17.18 28.08 2.78
CA LYS A 124 -17.56 27.49 4.08
C LYS A 124 -18.84 26.63 4.11
N ASN A 125 -19.66 26.59 3.05
CA ASN A 125 -21.00 25.99 3.11
C ASN A 125 -21.24 24.80 2.15
N SER A 126 -20.20 24.13 1.64
CA SER A 126 -20.36 23.22 0.50
C SER A 126 -19.32 22.09 0.39
N HIS A 127 -18.85 21.53 1.51
CA HIS A 127 -17.79 20.51 1.47
C HIS A 127 -18.13 19.29 0.58
N THR A 128 -19.36 18.76 0.64
CA THR A 128 -19.78 17.61 -0.19
C THR A 128 -19.85 17.93 -1.67
N LYS A 129 -20.50 19.03 -2.06
CA LYS A 129 -20.57 19.45 -3.48
C LYS A 129 -19.19 19.72 -4.08
N ILE A 130 -18.25 20.27 -3.30
CA ILE A 130 -16.88 20.50 -3.80
C ILE A 130 -16.17 19.17 -4.06
N MET A 131 -16.29 18.20 -3.13
CA MET A 131 -15.70 16.87 -3.32
C MET A 131 -16.35 16.12 -4.50
N ASP A 132 -17.66 16.25 -4.69
CA ASP A 132 -18.37 15.64 -5.82
C ASP A 132 -17.99 16.31 -7.16
N GLU A 133 -17.86 17.64 -7.18
CA GLU A 133 -17.40 18.40 -8.36
C GLU A 133 -15.94 18.09 -8.70
N GLU A 134 -15.06 17.98 -7.70
CA GLU A 134 -13.67 17.55 -7.87
C GLU A 134 -13.61 16.09 -8.34
N ALA A 135 -14.39 15.18 -7.72
CA ALA A 135 -14.52 13.79 -8.12
C ALA A 135 -14.95 13.65 -9.59
N ALA A 136 -15.91 14.47 -10.03
CA ALA A 136 -16.39 14.48 -11.41
C ALA A 136 -15.31 14.90 -12.43
N ASN A 137 -14.26 15.61 -12.00
CA ASN A 137 -13.14 16.00 -12.85
C ASN A 137 -12.04 14.93 -12.94
N TYR A 138 -12.10 13.86 -12.13
CA TYR A 138 -11.18 12.75 -12.25
C TYR A 138 -11.50 11.96 -13.52
N THR A 139 -10.63 12.10 -14.51
CA THR A 139 -10.63 11.26 -15.71
C THR A 139 -9.50 10.23 -15.63
N PRO A 140 -9.57 9.11 -16.35
CA PRO A 140 -8.45 8.15 -16.39
C PRO A 140 -7.12 8.77 -16.83
N ASN A 141 -7.16 9.89 -17.57
CA ASN A 141 -5.97 10.63 -17.97
C ASN A 141 -5.23 11.28 -16.78
N ILE A 142 -5.81 11.30 -15.58
CA ILE A 142 -5.20 11.93 -14.41
C ILE A 142 -3.85 11.32 -14.04
N TRP A 143 -3.69 10.01 -14.23
CA TRP A 143 -2.42 9.32 -14.00
C TRP A 143 -1.28 9.86 -14.89
N GLU A 144 -1.63 10.43 -16.04
CA GLU A 144 -0.71 10.94 -17.05
C GLU A 144 -0.75 12.47 -17.16
N SER A 145 -1.62 13.16 -16.44
CA SER A 145 -1.71 14.63 -16.46
C SER A 145 -1.32 15.26 -15.13
N ASP A 146 -1.59 14.60 -14.01
CA ASP A 146 -1.34 15.13 -12.68
C ASP A 146 0.14 15.04 -12.28
N ALA A 147 0.72 16.19 -11.92
CA ALA A 147 2.14 16.29 -11.59
C ALA A 147 2.49 15.57 -10.28
N GLU A 148 1.60 15.57 -9.29
CA GLU A 148 1.83 14.92 -8.00
C GLU A 148 1.76 13.40 -8.14
N LEU A 149 0.79 12.87 -8.88
CA LEU A 149 0.68 11.43 -9.15
C LEU A 149 1.87 10.88 -9.94
N LYS A 150 2.36 11.63 -10.93
CA LYS A 150 3.60 11.29 -11.65
C LYS A 150 4.80 11.31 -10.74
N GLN A 151 4.92 12.38 -9.93
CA GLN A 151 6.02 12.52 -9.00
C GLN A 151 6.03 11.33 -8.05
N LEU A 152 4.89 10.97 -7.44
CA LEU A 152 4.75 9.81 -6.52
C LEU A 152 5.33 8.51 -7.08
N ARG A 153 5.28 8.31 -8.41
CA ARG A 153 5.76 7.10 -9.10
C ARG A 153 7.07 7.29 -9.87
N ILE A 154 7.78 8.41 -9.69
CA ILE A 154 8.96 8.76 -10.51
C ILE A 154 10.06 7.69 -10.54
N HIS A 155 10.19 6.89 -9.49
CA HIS A 155 11.21 5.84 -9.37
C HIS A 155 10.72 4.43 -9.70
N HIS A 156 9.43 4.26 -9.95
CA HIS A 156 8.80 2.97 -10.20
C HIS A 156 7.96 3.05 -11.47
N SER A 157 8.48 2.58 -12.61
CA SER A 157 7.71 2.31 -13.85
C SER A 157 8.65 1.84 -14.99
N SER A 158 9.58 0.90 -14.73
CA SER A 158 10.24 0.23 -15.85
C SER A 158 9.45 -1.02 -16.21
N GLU A 159 9.07 -1.16 -17.49
CA GLU A 159 8.36 -2.34 -17.98
C GLU A 159 9.14 -3.64 -17.67
N ALA A 160 10.47 -3.55 -17.70
CA ALA A 160 11.37 -4.64 -17.31
C ALA A 160 11.20 -5.05 -15.84
N PHE A 161 11.11 -4.08 -14.91
CA PHE A 161 10.88 -4.36 -13.49
C PHE A 161 9.50 -4.97 -13.27
N GLU A 162 8.44 -4.38 -13.83
CA GLU A 162 7.07 -4.86 -13.65
C GLU A 162 6.92 -6.31 -14.14
N LYS A 163 7.52 -6.62 -15.29
CA LYS A 163 7.54 -7.97 -15.84
C LYS A 163 8.31 -8.94 -14.96
N ALA A 164 9.56 -8.60 -14.60
CA ALA A 164 10.39 -9.45 -13.74
C ALA A 164 9.72 -9.72 -12.39
N PHE A 165 9.13 -8.68 -11.78
CA PHE A 165 8.45 -8.81 -10.50
C PHE A 165 7.22 -9.71 -10.60
N ALA A 166 6.37 -9.51 -11.61
CA ALA A 166 5.20 -10.34 -11.84
C ALA A 166 5.58 -11.82 -12.08
N GLU A 167 6.62 -12.09 -12.87
CA GLU A 167 7.15 -13.43 -13.08
C GLU A 167 7.70 -14.04 -11.78
N GLY A 168 8.41 -13.27 -10.97
CA GLY A 168 8.95 -13.69 -9.68
C GLY A 168 7.87 -14.05 -8.67
N VAL A 169 6.86 -13.19 -8.50
CA VAL A 169 5.72 -13.43 -7.60
C VAL A 169 4.90 -14.64 -8.07
N ASN A 170 4.64 -14.76 -9.37
CA ASN A 170 3.89 -15.91 -9.89
C ASN A 170 4.66 -17.22 -9.73
N ALA A 171 5.99 -17.23 -9.93
CA ALA A 171 6.84 -18.39 -9.66
C ALA A 171 6.86 -18.77 -8.17
N TYR A 172 6.89 -17.78 -7.28
CA TYR A 172 6.80 -18.01 -5.84
C TYR A 172 5.47 -18.68 -5.47
N ILE A 173 4.35 -18.14 -5.99
CA ILE A 173 3.01 -18.70 -5.75
C ILE A 173 2.90 -20.13 -6.32
N SER A 174 3.47 -20.39 -7.51
CA SER A 174 3.44 -21.72 -8.11
C SER A 174 4.41 -22.73 -7.49
N GLY A 175 5.29 -22.31 -6.58
CA GLY A 175 6.28 -23.16 -5.93
C GLY A 175 7.62 -23.29 -6.65
N ASP A 176 7.84 -22.60 -7.77
CA ASP A 176 9.15 -22.54 -8.43
C ASP A 176 10.03 -21.47 -7.77
N TRP A 177 10.51 -21.80 -6.57
CA TRP A 177 11.27 -20.86 -5.74
C TRP A 177 12.64 -20.51 -6.32
N LYS A 178 13.21 -21.36 -7.17
CA LYS A 178 14.45 -21.07 -7.90
C LYS A 178 14.22 -19.94 -8.91
N LYS A 179 13.15 -20.04 -9.72
CA LYS A 179 12.79 -18.97 -10.65
C LYS A 179 12.32 -17.71 -9.93
N ALA A 180 11.58 -17.86 -8.84
CA ALA A 180 11.13 -16.74 -8.02
C ALA A 180 12.32 -15.94 -7.50
N ARG A 181 13.29 -16.62 -6.88
CA ARG A 181 14.51 -16.02 -6.35
C ARG A 181 15.25 -15.21 -7.42
N ALA A 182 15.53 -15.82 -8.59
CA ALA A 182 16.29 -15.15 -9.65
C ALA A 182 15.61 -13.85 -10.12
N ASN A 183 14.28 -13.86 -10.28
CA ASN A 183 13.53 -12.68 -10.69
C ASN A 183 13.46 -11.61 -9.61
N LEU A 184 13.25 -12.00 -8.35
CA LEU A 184 13.14 -11.06 -7.23
C LEU A 184 14.50 -10.45 -6.84
N GLU A 185 15.60 -11.20 -6.97
CA GLU A 185 16.96 -10.65 -6.84
C GLU A 185 17.24 -9.63 -7.95
N ASN A 186 16.87 -9.93 -9.21
CA ASN A 186 16.97 -8.98 -10.31
C ASN A 186 16.13 -7.71 -10.08
N CYS A 187 14.93 -7.83 -9.51
CA CYS A 187 14.11 -6.67 -9.11
C CYS A 187 14.82 -5.79 -8.08
N ASN A 188 15.50 -6.38 -7.10
CA ASN A 188 16.30 -5.65 -6.12
C ASN A 188 17.50 -4.94 -6.77
N ASP A 189 18.18 -5.60 -7.70
CA ASP A 189 19.32 -5.01 -8.42
C ASP A 189 18.89 -3.78 -9.24
N MET A 190 17.75 -3.87 -9.93
CA MET A 190 17.14 -2.75 -10.67
C MET A 190 16.82 -1.54 -9.79
N LEU A 191 16.50 -1.75 -8.51
CA LEU A 191 16.15 -0.69 -7.55
C LEU A 191 17.23 -0.49 -6.47
N SER A 192 18.46 -0.91 -6.73
CA SER A 192 19.56 -0.86 -5.76
C SER A 192 19.86 0.55 -5.25
N GLU A 193 19.75 1.57 -6.11
CA GLU A 193 19.89 2.99 -5.74
C GLU A 193 18.83 3.47 -4.73
N LEU A 194 17.68 2.79 -4.67
CA LEU A 194 16.57 3.08 -3.75
C LEU A 194 16.60 2.19 -2.49
N GLY A 195 17.60 1.32 -2.36
CA GLY A 195 17.66 0.33 -1.28
C GLY A 195 16.92 -0.99 -1.58
N GLY A 196 16.54 -1.21 -2.84
CA GLY A 196 15.86 -2.42 -3.31
C GLY A 196 14.33 -2.34 -3.23
N ASP A 197 13.67 -3.46 -3.55
CA ASP A 197 12.22 -3.58 -3.55
C ASP A 197 11.75 -4.24 -2.25
N GLY A 198 10.95 -3.53 -1.46
CA GLY A 198 10.43 -4.03 -0.18
C GLY A 198 9.69 -5.37 -0.31
N PRO A 199 8.72 -5.50 -1.23
CA PRO A 199 8.05 -6.77 -1.50
C PRO A 199 8.98 -7.90 -1.93
N SER A 200 9.91 -7.65 -2.85
CA SER A 200 10.90 -8.66 -3.27
C SER A 200 11.76 -9.13 -2.09
N ASN A 201 12.27 -8.19 -1.29
CA ASN A 201 13.02 -8.50 -0.06
C ASN A 201 12.23 -9.33 0.93
N THR A 202 10.93 -9.05 1.06
CA THR A 202 10.04 -9.78 1.97
C THR A 202 9.88 -11.24 1.55
N LEU A 203 9.62 -11.49 0.26
CA LEU A 203 9.49 -12.84 -0.28
C LEU A 203 10.83 -13.59 -0.25
N LEU A 204 11.93 -12.93 -0.64
CA LEU A 204 13.28 -13.50 -0.56
C LEU A 204 13.64 -13.89 0.87
N SER A 205 13.32 -13.05 1.86
CA SER A 205 13.55 -13.36 3.28
C SER A 205 12.71 -14.56 3.74
N TYR A 206 11.46 -14.65 3.29
CA TYR A 206 10.60 -15.80 3.60
C TYR A 206 11.14 -17.11 3.03
N MET A 207 11.59 -17.11 1.77
CA MET A 207 12.20 -18.29 1.13
C MET A 207 13.55 -18.64 1.76
N ARG A 208 14.37 -17.64 2.07
CA ARG A 208 15.68 -17.82 2.74
C ARG A 208 15.54 -18.51 4.09
N ASN A 209 14.51 -18.17 4.87
CA ASN A 209 14.25 -18.78 6.18
C ASN A 209 13.80 -20.25 6.10
N ARG A 210 13.67 -20.79 4.88
CA ARG A 210 13.35 -22.20 4.56
C ARG A 210 14.41 -22.81 3.66
N ASP A 211 15.64 -22.29 3.75
CA ASP A 211 16.78 -22.78 2.99
C ASP A 211 16.56 -22.81 1.46
N TRP A 212 15.68 -21.92 0.98
CA TRP A 212 15.28 -21.82 -0.44
C TRP A 212 14.50 -23.03 -0.97
N GLU A 213 14.00 -23.89 -0.08
CA GLU A 213 13.20 -25.06 -0.44
C GLU A 213 11.71 -24.77 -0.27
N CYS A 214 10.96 -25.02 -1.35
CA CYS A 214 9.51 -24.89 -1.33
C CYS A 214 8.90 -26.00 -0.45
N PRO A 215 8.04 -25.66 0.52
CA PRO A 215 7.42 -26.66 1.39
C PRO A 215 6.64 -27.72 0.61
N GLU A 216 6.66 -28.96 1.10
CA GLU A 216 5.80 -30.01 0.58
C GLU A 216 4.32 -29.60 0.73
N GLY A 217 3.57 -29.62 -0.37
CA GLY A 217 2.17 -29.18 -0.39
C GLY A 217 1.97 -27.66 -0.40
N TRP A 218 2.95 -26.88 -0.85
CA TRP A 218 2.83 -25.42 -0.99
C TRP A 218 1.57 -25.00 -1.74
N ALA A 219 0.64 -24.37 -1.02
CA ALA A 219 -0.66 -23.95 -1.54
C ALA A 219 -0.62 -22.57 -2.24
N GLY A 220 0.56 -21.97 -2.37
CA GLY A 220 0.74 -20.66 -3.02
C GLY A 220 0.53 -19.46 -2.12
N TYR A 221 0.43 -19.65 -0.80
CA TYR A 221 0.22 -18.58 0.18
C TYR A 221 0.86 -18.89 1.53
N ARG A 222 1.06 -17.85 2.34
CA ARG A 222 1.59 -17.96 3.70
C ARG A 222 0.73 -17.20 4.72
N GLU A 223 0.82 -17.59 5.99
CA GLU A 223 0.19 -16.82 7.07
C GLU A 223 0.98 -15.53 7.32
N LEU A 224 0.25 -14.41 7.42
CA LEU A 224 0.80 -13.12 7.78
C LEU A 224 0.99 -13.05 9.31
N THR A 225 2.24 -13.09 9.76
CA THR A 225 2.58 -13.26 11.18
C THR A 225 2.59 -11.96 11.99
N SER A 226 2.10 -10.84 11.44
CA SER A 226 2.04 -9.58 12.21
C SER A 226 0.99 -9.65 13.32
N LYS A 227 1.44 -9.37 14.55
CA LYS A 227 0.60 -8.86 15.63
C LYS A 227 0.69 -7.35 15.63
#